data_AF-A0A3B0XXE4-F1
#
_entry.id   AF-A0A3B0XXE4-F1
#
_cell.length_a   1.000
_cell.length_b   1.000
_cell.length_c   1.000
_cell.angle_alpha   90.00
_cell.angle_beta   90.00
_cell.angle_gamma   90.00
#
_symmetry.space_group_name_H-M   'P 1'
#
loop_
_entity.id
_entity.type
_entity.pdbx_description
1 polymer ?
#
loop_
_entity_poly.entity_id
_entity_poly.type
_entity_poly.pdbx_seq_one_letter_code
_entity_poly.pdbx_strand_id
1 'polypeptide(L)'
;MKKLTLYLFIFVFNFFVIGCDFDEQRQRNIEFPVTLEIKNELQETIFVKSIYNSVNVEAGFLLNGSEVLSNQTFKLQVSQENFKAISSGEYFLEVSCEDNSSRTVSGKQLKTQVVHNVQEWKVIVLIEKKIICQN
;
A
#
# COMPACT_ATOMS: atom_id res chain seq x y z
N MET A 1 49.87 22.04 10.61
CA MET A 1 49.36 20.67 10.37
C MET A 1 48.16 20.27 11.23
N LYS A 2 48.05 20.65 12.52
CA LYS A 2 46.92 20.24 13.40
C LYS A 2 45.50 20.66 12.94
N LYS A 3 45.35 21.78 12.22
CA LYS A 3 44.04 22.26 11.75
C LYS A 3 43.46 21.39 10.62
N LEU A 4 44.30 20.87 9.72
CA LEU A 4 43.86 20.06 8.57
C LEU A 4 43.25 18.72 9.02
N THR A 5 43.83 18.12 10.07
CA THR A 5 43.36 16.85 10.64
C THR A 5 41.98 16.99 11.28
N LEU A 6 41.68 18.14 11.89
CA LEU A 6 40.37 18.41 12.50
C LEU A 6 39.27 18.55 11.44
N TYR A 7 39.54 19.25 10.33
CA TYR A 7 38.57 19.39 9.25
C TYR A 7 38.26 18.06 8.55
N LEU A 8 39.29 17.22 8.34
CA LEU A 8 39.10 15.90 7.76
C LEU A 8 38.25 15.01 8.68
N PHE A 9 38.48 15.07 9.99
CA PHE A 9 37.71 14.32 10.98
C PHE A 9 36.24 14.76 11.03
N ILE A 10 35.97 16.07 10.99
CA ILE A 10 34.61 16.61 10.93
C ILE A 10 33.91 16.16 9.64
N PHE A 11 34.58 16.22 8.50
CA PHE A 11 33.99 15.82 7.21
C PHE A 11 33.64 14.33 7.18
N VAL A 12 34.55 13.47 7.63
CA VAL A 12 34.33 12.02 7.70
C VAL A 12 33.21 11.69 8.70
N PHE A 13 33.18 12.33 9.87
CA PHE A 13 32.13 12.12 10.88
C PHE A 13 30.74 12.50 10.34
N ASN A 14 30.62 13.62 9.62
CA ASN A 14 29.34 14.00 9.00
C ASN A 14 28.89 12.98 7.93
N PHE A 15 29.82 12.39 7.16
CA PHE A 15 29.48 11.33 6.22
C PHE A 15 28.98 10.05 6.90
N PHE A 16 29.54 9.68 8.05
CA PHE A 16 29.06 8.52 8.80
C PHE A 16 27.68 8.75 9.43
N VAL A 17 27.40 9.94 9.97
CA VAL A 17 26.09 10.24 10.58
C VAL A 17 24.99 10.29 9.52
N ILE A 18 25.26 10.88 8.34
CA ILE A 18 24.27 10.95 7.24
C ILE A 18 24.02 9.58 6.59
N GLY A 19 25.02 8.68 6.60
CA GLY A 19 24.88 7.33 6.06
C GLY A 19 23.97 6.39 6.87
N CYS A 20 23.81 6.64 8.17
CA CYS A 20 22.98 5.81 9.05
C CYS A 20 21.47 6.04 8.83
N ASP A 21 21.04 7.28 8.61
CA ASP A 21 19.61 7.61 8.45
C ASP A 21 18.99 7.05 7.15
N PHE A 22 19.81 6.85 6.11
CA PHE A 22 19.33 6.42 4.80
C PHE A 22 18.86 4.96 4.79
N ASP A 23 19.36 4.11 5.69
CA ASP A 23 18.99 2.69 5.74
C ASP A 23 17.88 2.38 6.76
N GLU A 24 17.67 3.25 7.76
CA GLU A 24 16.66 3.00 8.81
C GLU A 24 15.24 2.84 8.26
N GLN A 25 14.82 3.65 7.29
CA GLN A 25 13.45 3.59 6.78
C GLN A 25 13.22 2.33 5.94
N ARG A 26 14.24 1.90 5.19
CA ARG A 26 14.20 0.63 4.43
C ARG A 26 14.19 -0.56 5.38
N GLN A 27 15.02 -0.54 6.43
CA GLN A 27 15.04 -1.58 7.46
C GLN A 27 13.71 -1.66 8.21
N ARG A 28 13.10 -0.53 8.60
CA ARG A 28 11.77 -0.49 9.22
C ARG A 28 10.68 -1.07 8.32
N ASN A 29 10.71 -0.79 7.01
CA ASN A 29 9.75 -1.38 6.06
C ASN A 29 9.92 -2.91 5.90
N ILE A 30 11.13 -3.43 6.13
CA ILE A 30 11.41 -4.87 6.11
C ILE A 30 11.01 -5.53 7.44
N GLU A 31 11.27 -4.84 8.56
CA GLU A 31 11.02 -5.35 9.92
C GLU A 31 9.54 -5.32 10.29
N PHE A 32 8.77 -4.35 9.76
CA PHE A 32 7.34 -4.19 10.02
C PHE A 32 6.53 -4.24 8.71
N PRO A 33 6.39 -5.43 8.08
CA PRO A 33 5.64 -5.57 6.85
C PRO A 33 4.17 -5.24 7.08
N VAL A 34 3.61 -4.37 6.24
CA VAL A 34 2.23 -3.91 6.34
C VAL A 34 1.36 -4.67 5.36
N THR A 35 0.23 -5.20 5.83
CA THR A 35 -0.65 -6.03 5.00
C THR A 35 -1.89 -5.27 4.52
N LEU A 36 -2.15 -5.31 3.22
CA LEU A 36 -3.44 -4.98 2.63
C LEU A 36 -4.29 -6.26 2.54
N GLU A 37 -5.50 -6.22 3.09
CA GLU A 37 -6.53 -7.25 2.90
C GLU A 37 -7.67 -6.68 2.06
N ILE A 38 -8.01 -7.33 0.95
CA ILE A 38 -9.20 -7.03 0.16
C ILE A 38 -10.21 -8.16 0.40
N LYS A 39 -11.36 -7.81 0.99
CA LYS A 39 -12.42 -8.78 1.29
C LYS A 39 -13.57 -8.62 0.31
N ASN A 40 -13.89 -9.71 -0.37
CA ASN A 40 -15.04 -9.77 -1.24
C ASN A 40 -16.27 -10.16 -0.42
N GLU A 41 -17.16 -9.21 -0.10
CA GLU A 41 -18.42 -9.48 0.60
C GLU A 41 -19.58 -9.77 -0.38
N LEU A 42 -19.28 -9.94 -1.67
CA LEU A 42 -20.25 -10.32 -2.69
C LEU A 42 -20.51 -11.84 -2.68
N GLN A 43 -21.62 -12.23 -3.31
CA GLN A 43 -21.98 -13.63 -3.56
C GLN A 43 -21.35 -14.18 -4.87
N GLU A 44 -20.55 -13.37 -5.55
CA GLU A 44 -19.93 -13.68 -6.84
C GLU A 44 -18.43 -13.45 -6.79
N THR A 45 -17.70 -14.05 -7.73
CA THR A 45 -16.26 -13.83 -7.88
C THR A 45 -15.98 -12.45 -8.47
N ILE A 46 -14.91 -11.82 -7.99
CA ILE A 46 -14.41 -10.59 -8.59
C ILE A 46 -12.94 -10.75 -8.96
N PHE A 47 -12.51 -9.98 -9.94
CA PHE A 47 -11.12 -9.90 -10.35
C PHE A 47 -10.62 -8.50 -10.02
N VAL A 48 -9.82 -8.37 -8.97
CA VAL A 48 -9.10 -7.13 -8.73
C VAL A 48 -7.98 -7.07 -9.75
N LYS A 49 -8.01 -6.09 -10.66
CA LYS A 49 -6.97 -5.93 -11.69
C LYS A 49 -5.79 -5.17 -11.13
N SER A 50 -6.07 -4.01 -10.54
CA SER A 50 -5.04 -3.10 -10.05
C SER A 50 -5.52 -2.24 -8.89
N ILE A 51 -4.58 -1.84 -8.03
CA ILE A 51 -4.78 -0.84 -6.98
C ILE A 51 -3.70 0.23 -7.16
N TYR A 52 -4.10 1.48 -7.35
CA TYR A 52 -3.15 2.57 -7.67
C TYR A 52 -3.61 3.91 -7.13
N ASN A 53 -2.69 4.85 -6.88
CA ASN A 53 -3.04 6.19 -6.36
C ASN A 53 -2.81 7.34 -7.34
N SER A 54 -2.23 7.06 -8.51
CA SER A 54 -2.00 8.06 -9.56
C SER A 54 -2.31 7.44 -10.92
N VAL A 55 -2.95 8.23 -11.78
CA VAL A 55 -3.16 7.89 -13.19
C VAL A 55 -1.88 8.13 -14.02
N ASN A 56 -0.94 8.91 -13.49
CA ASN A 56 0.33 9.26 -14.12
C ASN A 56 1.51 8.54 -13.44
N VAL A 57 2.43 8.03 -14.26
CA VAL A 57 3.50 7.09 -13.91
C VAL A 57 4.61 7.69 -13.01
N GLU A 58 4.69 9.01 -12.90
CA GLU A 58 5.87 9.67 -12.29
C GLU A 58 5.87 9.72 -10.75
N ALA A 59 4.73 9.55 -10.07
CA ALA A 59 4.66 9.73 -8.61
C ALA A 59 3.53 8.94 -7.90
N GLY A 60 3.27 7.69 -8.32
CA GLY A 60 2.30 6.82 -7.66
C GLY A 60 2.74 5.38 -7.49
N PHE A 61 1.95 4.59 -6.75
CA PHE A 61 2.09 3.15 -6.66
C PHE A 61 1.11 2.44 -7.59
N LEU A 62 1.50 1.24 -8.02
CA LEU A 62 0.65 0.28 -8.71
C LEU A 62 0.86 -1.08 -8.07
N LEU A 63 -0.22 -1.66 -7.56
CA LEU A 63 -0.24 -2.99 -6.97
C LEU A 63 -1.09 -3.90 -7.86
N ASN A 64 -0.55 -5.05 -8.20
CA ASN A 64 -1.28 -6.06 -8.94
C ASN A 64 -2.35 -6.69 -8.04
N GLY A 65 -3.56 -6.81 -8.57
CA GLY A 65 -4.63 -7.52 -7.89
C GLY A 65 -4.61 -9.03 -8.16
N SER A 66 -5.70 -9.68 -7.75
CA SER A 66 -5.92 -11.10 -7.99
C SER A 66 -7.43 -11.40 -8.07
N GLU A 67 -7.75 -12.62 -8.45
CA GLU A 67 -9.09 -13.18 -8.30
C GLU A 67 -9.43 -13.30 -6.81
N VAL A 68 -10.63 -12.85 -6.44
CA VAL A 68 -11.15 -12.93 -5.08
C VAL A 68 -12.52 -13.58 -5.13
N LEU A 69 -12.59 -14.86 -4.77
CA LEU A 69 -13.85 -15.60 -4.71
C LEU A 69 -14.81 -14.98 -3.69
N SER A 70 -16.09 -15.34 -3.80
CA SER A 70 -17.12 -14.91 -2.83
C SER A 70 -16.71 -15.20 -1.39
N ASN A 71 -16.86 -14.20 -0.50
CA ASN A 71 -16.52 -14.26 0.92
C ASN A 71 -15.04 -14.58 1.23
N GLN A 72 -14.15 -14.48 0.24
CA GLN A 72 -12.71 -14.66 0.43
C GLN A 72 -11.98 -13.34 0.66
N THR A 73 -10.77 -13.48 1.20
CA THR A 73 -9.84 -12.37 1.43
C THR A 73 -8.59 -12.55 0.59
N PHE A 74 -8.29 -11.58 -0.27
CA PHE A 74 -7.00 -11.45 -0.93
C PHE A 74 -6.05 -10.63 -0.07
N LYS A 75 -4.80 -11.07 0.07
CA LYS A 75 -3.79 -10.42 0.92
C LYS A 75 -2.56 -10.06 0.12
N LEU A 76 -2.02 -8.88 0.39
CA LEU A 76 -0.83 -8.35 -0.26
C LEU A 76 0.04 -7.62 0.78
N GLN A 77 1.36 -7.78 0.69
CA GLN A 77 2.30 -6.95 1.45
C GLN A 77 2.52 -5.63 0.72
N VAL A 78 2.44 -4.52 1.45
CA VAL A 78 2.60 -3.17 0.90
C VAL A 78 3.64 -2.37 1.69
N SER A 79 4.25 -1.39 1.04
CA SER A 79 5.13 -0.43 1.74
C SER A 79 4.32 0.42 2.73
N GLN A 80 5.00 0.99 3.72
CA GLN A 80 4.37 1.91 4.66
C GLN A 80 3.77 3.15 3.97
N GLU A 81 4.39 3.61 2.88
CA GLU A 81 3.88 4.72 2.07
C GLU A 81 2.55 4.36 1.39
N ASN A 82 2.49 3.20 0.74
CA ASN A 82 1.27 2.71 0.10
C ASN A 82 0.17 2.48 1.15
N PHE A 83 0.53 1.93 2.32
CA PHE A 83 -0.42 1.75 3.41
C PHE A 83 -1.08 3.06 3.82
N LYS A 84 -0.30 4.15 3.98
CA LYS A 84 -0.87 5.45 4.36
C LYS A 84 -1.90 5.91 3.34
N ALA A 85 -1.55 5.91 2.06
CA ALA A 85 -2.45 6.28 0.97
C ALA A 85 -3.70 5.38 0.89
N ILE A 86 -3.56 4.07 1.11
CA ILE A 86 -4.70 3.14 1.11
C ILE A 86 -5.60 3.40 2.34
N SER A 87 -5.00 3.59 3.52
CA SER A 87 -5.72 3.85 4.77
C SER A 87 -6.48 5.18 4.75
N SER A 88 -5.99 6.19 4.02
CA SER A 88 -6.66 7.48 3.80
C SER A 88 -7.70 7.44 2.67
N GLY A 89 -7.84 6.32 1.96
CA GLY A 89 -8.72 6.20 0.79
C GLY A 89 -8.19 6.91 -0.47
N GLU A 90 -6.93 7.35 -0.46
CA GLU A 90 -6.25 8.03 -1.58
C GLU A 90 -5.70 7.01 -2.60
N TYR A 91 -6.61 6.19 -3.12
CA TYR A 91 -6.33 5.20 -4.16
C TYR A 91 -7.55 4.97 -5.04
N PHE A 92 -7.34 4.23 -6.11
CA PHE A 92 -8.33 3.69 -7.02
C PHE A 92 -8.18 2.17 -7.07
N LEU A 93 -9.30 1.49 -7.14
CA LEU A 93 -9.41 0.05 -7.30
C LEU A 93 -10.03 -0.23 -8.66
N GLU A 94 -9.30 -0.89 -9.54
CA GLU A 94 -9.85 -1.43 -10.78
C GLU A 94 -10.26 -2.88 -10.55
N VAL A 95 -11.51 -3.17 -10.83
CA VAL A 95 -12.13 -4.47 -10.55
C VAL A 95 -13.03 -4.86 -11.71
N SER A 96 -13.09 -6.14 -12.02
CA SER A 96 -14.09 -6.71 -12.93
C SER A 96 -14.91 -7.81 -12.28
N CYS A 97 -16.17 -7.88 -12.67
CA CYS A 97 -17.13 -8.89 -12.23
C CYS A 97 -17.11 -10.11 -13.17
N GLU A 98 -17.82 -11.19 -12.82
CA GLU A 98 -17.91 -12.41 -13.65
C GLU A 98 -18.48 -12.16 -15.05
N ASP A 99 -19.29 -11.12 -15.24
CA ASP A 99 -19.85 -10.71 -16.53
C ASP A 99 -18.87 -9.94 -17.43
N ASN A 100 -17.59 -9.83 -17.01
CA ASN A 100 -16.53 -9.02 -17.63
C ASN A 100 -16.77 -7.51 -17.61
N SER A 101 -17.79 -7.02 -16.91
CA SER A 101 -17.91 -5.58 -16.66
C SER A 101 -16.72 -5.14 -15.78
N SER A 102 -16.10 -4.02 -16.15
CA SER A 102 -14.94 -3.48 -15.44
C SER A 102 -15.30 -2.10 -14.89
N ARG A 103 -14.90 -1.84 -13.65
CA ARG A 103 -15.17 -0.58 -12.98
C ARG A 103 -13.95 -0.09 -12.22
N THR A 104 -13.74 1.21 -12.24
CA THR A 104 -12.79 1.89 -11.36
C THR A 104 -13.55 2.54 -10.22
N VAL A 105 -13.17 2.22 -8.99
CA VAL A 105 -13.80 2.72 -7.77
C VAL A 105 -12.76 3.51 -6.96
N SER A 106 -13.12 4.69 -6.47
CA SER A 106 -12.22 5.41 -5.56
C SER A 106 -12.22 4.75 -4.18
N GLY A 107 -11.05 4.66 -3.56
CA GLY A 107 -10.89 4.18 -2.18
C GLY A 107 -11.76 4.93 -1.17
N LYS A 108 -12.07 6.21 -1.41
CA LYS A 108 -13.00 7.01 -0.59
C LYS A 108 -14.44 6.51 -0.61
N GLN A 109 -14.82 5.76 -1.65
CA GLN A 109 -16.14 5.15 -1.77
C GLN A 109 -16.20 3.77 -1.12
N LEU A 110 -15.04 3.13 -0.92
CA LEU A 110 -14.93 1.81 -0.33
C LEU A 110 -14.86 1.91 1.20
N LYS A 111 -15.47 0.93 1.86
CA LYS A 111 -15.39 0.82 3.31
C LYS A 111 -14.02 0.26 3.68
N THR A 112 -13.24 1.09 4.37
CA THR A 112 -11.86 0.77 4.78
C THR A 112 -11.79 0.67 6.30
N GLN A 113 -11.21 -0.40 6.82
CA GLN A 113 -10.93 -0.59 8.24
C GLN A 113 -9.43 -0.66 8.45
N VAL A 114 -8.91 0.14 9.36
CA VAL A 114 -7.49 0.14 9.71
C VAL A 114 -7.32 -0.59 11.03
N VAL A 115 -6.49 -1.63 11.05
CA VAL A 115 -6.12 -2.36 12.25
C VAL A 115 -4.65 -2.09 12.52
N HIS A 116 -4.40 -1.45 13.66
CA HIS A 116 -3.06 -1.07 14.10
C HIS A 116 -2.83 -1.62 15.50
N ASN A 117 -2.07 -2.70 15.62
CA ASN A 117 -1.63 -3.22 16.92
C ASN A 117 -0.12 -3.49 16.90
N VAL A 118 0.44 -3.87 18.06
CA VAL A 118 1.89 -4.06 18.25
C VAL A 118 2.47 -5.20 17.38
N GLN A 119 1.61 -6.11 16.90
CA GLN A 119 2.01 -7.33 16.19
C GLN A 119 1.61 -7.32 14.71
N GLU A 120 0.65 -6.49 14.31
CA GLU A 120 0.06 -6.44 12.97
C GLU A 120 -0.31 -5.01 12.59
N TRP A 121 0.19 -4.58 11.44
CA TRP A 121 -0.26 -3.39 10.75
C TRP A 121 -0.99 -3.85 9.49
N LYS A 122 -2.31 -3.65 9.45
CA LYS A 122 -3.09 -4.01 8.26
C LYS A 122 -4.21 -3.03 7.96
N VAL A 123 -4.52 -2.91 6.68
CA VAL A 123 -5.68 -2.19 6.16
C VAL A 123 -6.58 -3.18 5.45
N ILE A 124 -7.86 -3.15 5.79
CA ILE A 124 -8.89 -4.04 5.25
C ILE A 124 -9.82 -3.20 4.39
N VAL A 125 -9.90 -3.52 3.11
CA VAL A 125 -10.81 -2.91 2.12
C VAL A 125 -11.96 -3.88 1.87
N LEU A 126 -13.19 -3.44 2.11
CA LEU A 126 -14.39 -4.25 1.90
C LEU A 126 -15.03 -3.91 0.56
N ILE A 127 -15.29 -4.94 -0.24
CA ILE A 127 -15.96 -4.84 -1.53
C ILE A 127 -17.42 -5.27 -1.36
N GLU A 128 -18.33 -4.31 -1.48
CA GLU A 128 -19.77 -4.48 -1.26
C GLU A 128 -20.60 -4.24 -2.54
N LYS A 129 -21.75 -4.92 -2.65
CA LYS A 129 -22.54 -5.04 -3.90
C LYS A 129 -23.00 -3.71 -4.48
N LYS A 130 -23.26 -2.72 -3.62
CA LYS A 130 -23.76 -1.40 -4.05
C LYS A 130 -22.78 -0.63 -4.92
N ILE A 131 -21.50 -1.02 -4.94
CA ILE A 131 -20.43 -0.18 -5.49
C ILE A 131 -19.85 -0.76 -6.78
N ILE A 132 -19.83 -2.09 -6.93
CA ILE A 132 -18.98 -2.75 -7.95
C ILE A 132 -19.81 -3.42 -9.04
N CYS A 133 -20.51 -4.51 -8.71
CA CYS A 133 -21.26 -5.34 -9.66
C CYS A 133 -22.76 -5.03 -9.53
N GLN A 134 -23.21 -3.95 -10.18
CA GLN A 134 -24.64 -3.66 -10.33
C GLN A 134 -25.06 -3.98 -11.76
N ASN A 135 -25.91 -4.99 -11.92
CA ASN A 135 -26.84 -5.06 -13.06
C ASN A 135 -27.96 -4.04 -12.88
#